data_AF-A0A6A3NB17-F1
#
_entry.id   AF-A0A6A3NB17-F1
#
_cell.length_a   1.000
_cell.length_b   1.000
_cell.length_c   1.000
_cell.angle_alpha   90.00
_cell.angle_beta   90.00
_cell.angle_gamma   90.00
#
_symmetry.space_group_name_H-M   'P 1'
#
loop_
_entity.id
_entity.type
_entity.pdbx_description
1 polymer ?
#
loop_
_entity_poly.entity_id
_entity_poly.type
_entity_poly.pdbx_seq_one_letter_code
_entity_poly.pdbx_strand_id
1 'polypeptide(L)'
;MRNYDWQQVVLSDQDSYIRSLLSQTLPRVYLESLRVSFNEEDLPAAWKRLDGHYGHSNAQGMVAMIAEFEAALVKDFTSVVDIMVRVKEARNRINRLSRENLKGVTMISHQYAAIRVLSLFPSQYWGNNVVYSVEGLHLDRVEATCS
;
A
#
# COMPACT_ATOMS: atom_id res chain seq x y z
N MET A 1 -5.68 -25.26 32.88
CA MET A 1 -7.05 -24.75 32.61
C MET A 1 -7.13 -23.23 32.50
N ARG A 2 -6.50 -22.41 33.37
CA ARG A 2 -6.63 -20.93 33.31
C ARG A 2 -6.24 -20.23 32.00
N ASN A 3 -5.22 -20.71 31.27
CA ASN A 3 -4.69 -19.96 30.11
C ASN A 3 -5.60 -20.01 28.86
N TYR A 4 -6.41 -21.07 28.74
CA TYR A 4 -7.36 -21.24 27.63
C TYR A 4 -8.57 -20.31 27.77
N ASP A 5 -9.07 -20.12 29.00
CA ASP A 5 -10.23 -19.26 29.27
C ASP A 5 -9.91 -17.78 28.99
N TRP A 6 -8.71 -17.31 29.36
CA TRP A 6 -8.29 -15.93 29.06
C TRP A 6 -8.14 -15.66 27.56
N GLN A 7 -7.62 -16.62 26.79
CA GLN A 7 -7.50 -16.47 25.34
C GLN A 7 -8.88 -16.39 24.67
N GLN A 8 -9.84 -17.19 25.12
CA GLN A 8 -11.21 -17.16 24.59
C GLN A 8 -11.90 -15.82 24.87
N VAL A 9 -11.75 -15.28 26.09
CA VAL A 9 -12.33 -13.97 26.45
C VAL A 9 -11.74 -12.83 25.63
N VAL A 10 -10.41 -12.80 25.46
CA VAL A 10 -9.75 -11.76 24.66
C VAL A 10 -10.17 -11.85 23.19
N LEU A 11 -10.30 -13.06 22.64
CA LEU A 11 -10.77 -13.25 21.27
C LEU A 11 -12.25 -12.86 21.10
N SER A 12 -13.11 -13.17 22.07
CA SER A 12 -14.53 -12.76 22.03
C SER A 12 -14.71 -11.25 22.13
N ASP A 13 -13.87 -10.59 22.93
CA ASP A 13 -13.88 -9.13 23.06
C ASP A 13 -13.42 -8.46 21.75
N GLN A 14 -12.40 -9.02 21.09
CA GLN A 14 -11.95 -8.55 19.78
C GLN A 14 -13.01 -8.75 18.69
N ASP A 15 -13.64 -9.92 18.63
CA ASP A 15 -14.71 -10.21 17.68
C ASP A 15 -15.89 -9.25 17.86
N SER A 16 -16.33 -9.06 19.11
CA SER A 16 -17.40 -8.12 19.46
C SER A 16 -17.06 -6.67 19.09
N TYR A 17 -15.81 -6.26 19.34
CA TYR A 17 -15.32 -4.94 18.95
C TYR A 17 -15.34 -4.73 17.43
N ILE A 18 -14.81 -5.69 16.67
CA ILE A 18 -14.78 -5.63 15.20
C ILE A 18 -16.20 -5.57 14.63
N ARG A 19 -17.12 -6.39 15.14
CA ARG A 19 -18.54 -6.37 14.69
C ARG A 19 -19.24 -5.05 14.98
N SER A 20 -18.99 -4.49 16.17
CA SER A 20 -19.53 -3.18 16.53
C SER A 20 -19.00 -2.08 15.60
N LEU A 21 -17.70 -2.08 15.33
CA LEU A 21 -17.08 -1.14 14.40
C LEU A 21 -17.68 -1.28 12.99
N LEU A 22 -17.77 -2.50 12.46
CA LEU A 22 -18.30 -2.76 11.12
C LEU A 22 -19.77 -2.35 11.00
N SER A 23 -20.59 -2.62 12.01
CA SER A 23 -22.00 -2.20 12.05
C SER A 23 -22.17 -0.68 12.03
N GLN A 24 -21.18 0.07 12.55
CA GLN A 24 -21.19 1.53 12.55
C GLN A 24 -20.64 2.14 11.24
N THR A 25 -19.67 1.46 10.61
CA THR A 25 -19.00 1.98 9.41
C THR A 25 -19.69 1.59 8.10
N LEU A 26 -20.43 0.47 8.08
CA LEU A 26 -21.06 -0.02 6.87
C LEU A 26 -22.34 0.76 6.54
N PRO A 27 -22.63 1.01 5.24
CA PRO A 27 -23.87 1.65 4.83
C PRO A 27 -25.09 0.90 5.36
N ARG A 28 -26.06 1.61 5.93
CA ARG A 28 -27.28 1.02 6.50
C ARG A 28 -28.06 0.18 5.48
N VAL A 29 -28.14 0.65 4.23
CA VAL A 29 -28.77 -0.07 3.11
C VAL A 29 -28.09 -1.42 2.85
N TYR A 30 -26.77 -1.50 3.04
CA TYR A 30 -26.05 -2.76 2.90
C TYR A 30 -26.39 -3.71 4.04
N LEU A 31 -26.39 -3.23 5.29
CA LEU A 31 -26.74 -4.05 6.46
C LEU A 31 -28.17 -4.62 6.37
N GLU A 32 -29.12 -3.80 5.90
CA GLU A 32 -30.52 -4.21 5.70
C GLU A 32 -30.70 -5.20 4.54
N SER A 33 -29.76 -5.23 3.58
CA SER A 33 -29.78 -6.19 2.47
C SER A 33 -29.26 -7.59 2.84
N LEU A 34 -28.64 -7.74 4.01
CA LEU A 34 -28.06 -9.01 4.43
C LEU A 34 -29.14 -10.02 4.80
N ARG A 35 -29.05 -11.22 4.21
CA ARG A 35 -29.96 -12.34 4.54
C ARG A 35 -29.74 -12.90 5.95
N VAL A 36 -28.52 -12.77 6.46
CA VAL A 36 -28.10 -13.19 7.81
C VAL A 36 -27.49 -11.98 8.47
N SER A 37 -27.82 -11.75 9.75
CA SER A 37 -27.27 -10.62 10.50
C SER A 37 -25.74 -10.71 10.51
N PHE A 38 -25.08 -9.57 10.37
CA PHE A 38 -23.62 -9.50 10.50
C PHE A 38 -23.14 -10.04 11.85
N ASN A 39 -23.99 -10.03 12.89
CA ASN A 39 -23.66 -10.56 14.21
C ASN A 39 -23.80 -12.09 14.34
N GLU A 40 -24.44 -12.75 13.36
CA GLU A 40 -24.70 -14.19 13.39
C GLU A 40 -23.78 -14.99 12.44
N GLU A 41 -23.06 -14.30 11.54
CA GLU A 41 -22.11 -14.93 10.63
C GLU A 41 -20.71 -15.07 11.26
N ASP A 42 -19.97 -16.11 10.88
CA ASP A 42 -18.55 -16.23 11.21
C ASP A 42 -17.74 -15.04 10.67
N LEU A 43 -16.89 -14.44 11.51
CA LEU A 43 -16.20 -13.18 11.19
C LEU A 43 -15.31 -13.28 9.92
N PRO A 44 -14.51 -14.34 9.73
CA PRO A 44 -13.80 -14.58 8.47
C PRO A 44 -14.70 -14.63 7.22
N ALA A 45 -15.88 -15.25 7.32
CA ALA A 45 -16.83 -15.31 6.20
C ALA A 45 -17.42 -13.93 5.90
N ALA A 46 -17.82 -13.21 6.95
CA ALA A 46 -18.29 -11.83 6.86
C ALA A 46 -17.23 -10.91 6.25
N TRP A 47 -15.95 -11.09 6.63
CA TRP A 47 -14.82 -10.36 6.07
C TRP A 47 -14.61 -10.64 4.59
N LYS A 48 -14.60 -11.92 4.16
CA LYS A 48 -14.46 -12.30 2.75
C LYS A 48 -15.60 -11.74 1.88
N ARG A 49 -16.81 -11.65 2.43
CA ARG A 49 -17.97 -11.06 1.76
C ARG A 49 -17.84 -9.54 1.63
N LEU A 50 -17.40 -8.87 2.69
CA LEU A 50 -17.05 -7.44 2.62
C LEU A 50 -15.97 -7.18 1.60
N ASP A 51 -14.96 -8.04 1.52
CA ASP A 51 -13.90 -7.97 0.53
C ASP A 51 -14.42 -8.18 -0.90
N GLY A 52 -15.33 -9.13 -1.13
CA GLY A 52 -15.98 -9.26 -2.43
C GLY A 52 -16.81 -8.03 -2.84
N HIS A 53 -17.51 -7.42 -1.88
CA HIS A 53 -18.46 -6.35 -2.13
C HIS A 53 -17.85 -4.93 -2.14
N TYR A 54 -16.79 -4.72 -1.36
CA TYR A 54 -16.09 -3.44 -1.18
C TYR A 54 -14.59 -3.51 -1.46
N GLY A 55 -14.01 -4.70 -1.63
CA GLY A 55 -12.59 -4.85 -1.92
C GLY A 55 -12.20 -4.27 -3.28
N HIS A 56 -13.12 -4.18 -4.22
CA HIS A 56 -12.91 -3.41 -5.46
C HIS A 56 -12.80 -1.88 -5.24
N SER A 57 -12.76 -1.39 -4.00
CA SER A 57 -12.53 0.02 -3.70
C SER A 57 -11.14 0.49 -4.16
N ASN A 58 -11.06 1.78 -4.45
CA ASN A 58 -9.81 2.43 -4.88
C ASN A 58 -8.64 2.20 -3.90
N ALA A 59 -8.92 2.02 -2.61
CA ALA A 59 -7.89 1.78 -1.59
C ALA A 59 -7.12 0.47 -1.83
N GLN A 60 -7.81 -0.64 -2.16
CA GLN A 60 -7.10 -1.89 -2.46
C GLN A 60 -6.31 -1.80 -3.76
N GLY A 61 -6.86 -1.14 -4.79
CA GLY A 61 -6.12 -0.83 -6.00
C GLY A 61 -4.84 -0.03 -5.75
N MET A 62 -4.89 0.94 -4.82
CA MET A 62 -3.70 1.69 -4.38
C MET A 62 -2.70 0.78 -3.68
N VAL A 63 -3.15 -0.05 -2.73
CA VAL A 63 -2.27 -0.98 -2.00
C VAL A 63 -1.57 -1.95 -2.96
N ALA A 64 -2.30 -2.51 -3.92
CA ALA A 64 -1.73 -3.41 -4.92
C ALA A 64 -0.64 -2.71 -5.76
N MET A 65 -0.89 -1.47 -6.22
CA MET A 65 0.12 -0.73 -6.99
C MET A 65 1.32 -0.30 -6.15
N ILE A 66 1.14 0.03 -4.87
CA ILE A 66 2.27 0.27 -3.96
C ILE A 66 3.11 -1.01 -3.84
N ALA A 67 2.47 -2.18 -3.69
CA ALA A 67 3.17 -3.44 -3.67
C ALA A 67 3.91 -3.72 -5.00
N GLU A 68 3.33 -3.37 -6.16
CA GLU A 68 4.03 -3.43 -7.45
C GLU A 68 5.27 -2.52 -7.50
N PHE A 69 5.17 -1.30 -6.95
CA PHE A 69 6.31 -0.39 -6.86
C PHE A 69 7.43 -0.95 -5.97
N GLU A 70 7.07 -1.50 -4.82
CA GLU A 70 8.03 -2.14 -3.91
C GLU A 70 8.67 -3.36 -4.59
N ALA A 71 7.89 -4.19 -5.29
CA ALA A 71 8.40 -5.34 -6.04
C ALA A 71 9.35 -4.93 -7.18
N ALA A 72 9.11 -3.78 -7.84
CA ALA A 72 9.98 -3.26 -8.89
C ALA A 72 11.39 -2.92 -8.37
N LEU A 73 11.54 -2.61 -7.08
CA LEU A 73 12.83 -2.28 -6.46
C LEU A 73 13.68 -3.50 -6.10
N VAL A 74 13.06 -4.66 -5.86
CA VAL A 74 13.76 -5.89 -5.46
C VAL A 74 13.92 -6.92 -6.58
N LYS A 75 13.29 -6.70 -7.73
CA LYS A 75 13.42 -7.59 -8.89
C LYS A 75 14.80 -7.44 -9.53
N ASP A 76 15.38 -8.56 -9.95
CA ASP A 76 16.63 -8.56 -10.71
C ASP A 76 16.55 -7.60 -11.92
N PHE A 77 17.61 -6.84 -12.11
CA PHE A 77 17.74 -5.85 -13.18
C PHE A 77 19.09 -6.00 -13.88
N THR A 78 19.12 -5.71 -15.18
CA THR A 78 20.32 -5.87 -16.01
C THR A 78 21.14 -4.60 -16.11
N SER A 79 20.56 -3.44 -15.79
CA SER A 79 21.24 -2.14 -15.75
C SER A 79 20.54 -1.17 -14.81
N VAL A 80 21.25 -0.10 -14.42
CA VAL A 80 20.67 0.99 -13.61
C VAL A 80 19.52 1.70 -14.36
N VAL A 81 19.62 1.80 -15.69
CA VAL A 81 18.57 2.37 -16.54
C VAL A 81 17.30 1.52 -16.50
N ASP A 82 17.42 0.19 -16.56
CA ASP A 82 16.28 -0.74 -16.50
C ASP A 82 15.48 -0.58 -15.20
N ILE A 83 16.15 -0.52 -14.04
CA ILE A 83 15.45 -0.28 -12.76
C ILE A 83 14.87 1.14 -12.67
N MET A 84 15.56 2.14 -13.23
CA MET A 84 15.07 3.52 -13.24
C MET A 84 13.77 3.66 -14.02
N VAL A 85 13.67 3.04 -15.20
CA VAL A 85 12.45 3.02 -16.01
C VAL A 85 11.31 2.36 -15.24
N ARG A 86 11.53 1.16 -14.68
CA ARG A 86 10.51 0.43 -13.91
C ARG A 86 9.98 1.23 -12.73
N VAL A 87 10.87 1.88 -11.96
CA VAL A 87 10.50 2.71 -10.80
C VAL A 87 9.72 3.95 -11.25
N LYS A 88 10.13 4.61 -12.34
CA LYS A 88 9.40 5.76 -12.92
C LYS A 88 8.00 5.37 -13.36
N GLU A 89 7.84 4.24 -14.06
CA GLU A 89 6.54 3.75 -14.53
C GLU A 89 5.61 3.41 -13.38
N ALA A 90 6.07 2.62 -12.40
CA ALA A 90 5.28 2.25 -11.23
C ALA A 90 4.86 3.49 -10.42
N ARG A 91 5.80 4.42 -10.19
CA ARG A 91 5.52 5.72 -9.55
C ARG A 91 4.44 6.50 -10.30
N ASN A 92 4.59 6.65 -11.62
CA ASN A 92 3.67 7.44 -12.44
C ASN A 92 2.27 6.85 -12.44
N ARG A 93 2.16 5.52 -12.44
CA ARG A 93 0.89 4.80 -12.34
C ARG A 93 0.19 5.08 -11.00
N ILE A 94 0.90 4.93 -9.87
CA ILE A 94 0.38 5.23 -8.52
C ILE A 94 -0.06 6.70 -8.43
N ASN A 95 0.80 7.63 -8.83
CA ASN A 95 0.52 9.06 -8.70
C ASN A 95 -0.56 9.55 -9.65
N ARG A 96 -0.77 8.89 -10.80
CA ARG A 96 -1.92 9.18 -11.66
C ARG A 96 -3.21 8.81 -10.94
N LEU A 97 -3.33 7.58 -10.47
CA LEU A 97 -4.54 7.14 -9.78
C LEU A 97 -4.76 7.96 -8.50
N SER A 98 -3.70 8.26 -7.75
CA SER A 98 -3.80 9.04 -6.51
C SER A 98 -4.32 10.45 -6.80
N ARG A 99 -3.82 11.10 -7.85
CA ARG A 99 -4.33 12.43 -8.21
C ARG A 99 -5.80 12.40 -8.60
N GLU A 100 -6.24 11.36 -9.32
CA GLU A 100 -7.63 11.16 -9.71
C GLU A 100 -8.54 10.92 -8.50
N ASN A 101 -8.11 10.13 -7.52
CA ASN A 101 -8.97 9.66 -6.43
C ASN A 101 -8.81 10.43 -5.10
N LEU A 102 -7.68 11.10 -4.90
CA LEU A 102 -7.30 11.77 -3.65
C LEU A 102 -7.09 13.28 -3.86
N LYS A 103 -7.80 13.90 -4.82
CA LYS A 103 -7.78 15.37 -5.06
C LYS A 103 -6.36 15.94 -5.27
N GLY A 104 -5.58 15.29 -6.13
CA GLY A 104 -4.26 15.80 -6.52
C GLY A 104 -3.09 15.37 -5.61
N VAL A 105 -3.31 14.50 -4.62
CA VAL A 105 -2.22 13.98 -3.78
C VAL A 105 -1.20 13.21 -4.61
N THR A 106 0.08 13.49 -4.37
CA THR A 106 1.22 12.71 -4.89
C THR A 106 1.68 11.76 -3.80
N MET A 107 1.47 10.46 -3.96
CA MET A 107 1.80 9.46 -2.94
C MET A 107 3.29 9.12 -2.95
N ILE A 108 3.88 8.99 -4.13
CA ILE A 108 5.28 8.63 -4.31
C ILE A 108 6.02 9.87 -4.82
N SER A 109 6.66 10.61 -3.92
CA SER A 109 7.43 11.80 -4.30
C SER A 109 8.65 11.44 -5.16
N HIS A 110 9.20 12.42 -5.88
CA HIS A 110 10.44 12.20 -6.63
C HIS A 110 11.61 11.85 -5.70
N GLN A 111 11.66 12.50 -4.55
CA GLN A 111 12.70 12.32 -3.53
C GLN A 111 12.64 10.91 -2.95
N TYR A 112 11.43 10.43 -2.59
CA TYR A 112 11.27 9.07 -2.08
C TYR A 112 11.72 8.03 -3.09
N ALA A 113 11.27 8.12 -4.35
CA ALA A 113 11.67 7.18 -5.38
C ALA A 113 13.18 7.20 -5.64
N ALA A 114 13.80 8.38 -5.68
CA ALA A 114 15.25 8.52 -5.85
C ALA A 114 16.03 7.90 -4.68
N ILE A 115 15.62 8.12 -3.43
CA ILE A 115 16.23 7.49 -2.24
C ILE A 115 16.12 5.97 -2.33
N ARG A 116 14.94 5.45 -2.70
CA ARG A 116 14.71 4.02 -2.84
C ARG A 116 15.62 3.41 -3.89
N VAL A 117 15.79 4.04 -5.05
CA VAL A 117 16.74 3.56 -6.08
C VAL A 117 18.18 3.60 -5.57
N LEU A 118 18.61 4.72 -4.98
CA LEU A 118 19.98 4.86 -4.46
C LEU A 118 20.32 3.81 -3.39
N SER A 119 19.34 3.44 -2.55
CA SER A 119 19.52 2.42 -1.51
C SER A 119 19.79 1.01 -2.03
N LEU A 120 19.55 0.73 -3.32
CA LEU A 120 19.78 -0.59 -3.92
C LEU A 120 21.26 -0.85 -4.21
N PHE A 121 22.10 0.16 -4.05
CA PHE A 121 23.48 0.08 -4.47
C PHE A 121 24.42 0.66 -3.41
N PRO A 122 25.69 0.24 -3.37
CA PRO A 122 26.65 0.74 -2.40
C PRO A 122 26.83 2.26 -2.47
N SER A 123 27.00 2.93 -1.33
CA SER A 123 27.13 4.39 -1.27
C SER A 123 28.31 4.95 -2.09
N GLN A 124 29.34 4.12 -2.32
CA GLN A 124 30.52 4.44 -3.12
C GLN A 124 30.20 4.66 -4.61
N TYR A 125 29.12 4.07 -5.13
CA TYR A 125 28.68 4.28 -6.51
C TYR A 125 28.15 5.70 -6.74
N TRP A 126 27.66 6.37 -5.70
CA TRP A 126 26.94 7.64 -5.81
C TRP A 126 27.75 8.84 -5.34
N GLY A 127 28.63 8.66 -4.35
CA GLY A 127 29.62 9.65 -3.91
C GLY A 127 29.09 11.08 -3.72
N ASN A 128 29.95 12.07 -3.94
CA ASN A 128 29.63 13.51 -3.89
C ASN A 128 28.73 13.99 -5.05
N ASN A 129 28.31 13.10 -5.95
CA ASN A 129 27.57 13.46 -7.17
C ASN A 129 26.06 13.57 -6.94
N VAL A 130 25.55 13.03 -5.83
CA VAL A 130 24.13 13.12 -5.47
C VAL A 130 23.91 14.24 -4.44
N VAL A 131 23.15 15.25 -4.84
CA VAL A 131 22.74 16.35 -3.97
C VAL A 131 21.45 15.97 -3.24
N TYR A 132 21.54 15.76 -1.94
CA TYR A 132 20.38 15.52 -1.06
C TYR A 132 19.64 16.82 -0.76
N SER A 133 18.89 17.32 -1.74
CA SER A 133 17.94 18.43 -1.59
C SER A 133 16.63 18.14 -2.31
N VAL A 134 15.58 18.93 -2.04
CA VAL A 134 14.26 18.76 -2.68
C VAL A 134 14.37 18.92 -4.20
N GLU A 135 15.20 19.84 -4.67
CA GLU A 135 15.43 20.12 -6.09
C GLU A 135 16.46 19.17 -6.71
N GLY A 136 17.38 18.65 -5.89
CA GLY A 136 18.50 17.80 -6.30
C GLY A 136 18.13 16.33 -6.45
N LEU A 137 17.22 15.84 -5.61
CA LEU A 137 16.95 14.42 -5.46
C LEU A 137 15.78 14.00 -6.37
N HIS A 138 16.11 13.85 -7.66
CA HIS A 138 15.18 13.49 -8.72
C HIS A 138 15.68 12.28 -9.50
N LEU A 139 14.79 11.37 -9.89
CA LEU A 139 15.14 10.14 -10.64
C LEU A 139 15.94 10.46 -11.93
N ASP A 140 15.55 11.49 -12.68
CA ASP A 140 16.28 11.90 -13.90
C ASP A 140 17.71 12.37 -13.63
N ARG A 141 17.97 12.98 -12.46
CA ARG A 141 19.31 13.41 -12.07
C ARG A 141 20.16 12.25 -11.60
N VAL A 142 19.56 11.31 -10.88
CA VAL A 142 20.22 10.05 -10.51
C VAL A 142 20.61 9.30 -11.79
N GLU A 143 19.70 9.15 -12.75
CA GLU A 143 19.96 8.49 -14.04
C GLU A 143 21.13 9.12 -14.81
N ALA A 144 21.16 10.46 -14.90
CA ALA A 144 22.26 11.20 -15.52
C ALA A 144 23.61 11.02 -14.82
N THR A 145 23.62 10.64 -13.55
CA THR A 145 24.85 10.33 -12.79
C THR A 145 25.31 8.88 -13.01
N CYS A 146 24.41 8.01 -13.47
CA CYS A 146 24.65 6.58 -13.69
C CYS A 146 24.97 6.21 -15.15
N SER A 147 24.76 7.15 -16.08
CA SER A 147 24.93 6.98 -17.54
C SER A 147 26.33 7.44 -17.96
#